data_AF-A0A356WXW0-F1
#
_entry.id   AF-A0A356WXW0-F1
#
_cell.length_a   1.000
_cell.length_b   1.000
_cell.length_c   1.000
_cell.angle_alpha   90.00
_cell.angle_beta   90.00
_cell.angle_gamma   90.00
#
_symmetry.space_group_name_H-M   'P 1'
#
loop_
_entity.id
_entity.type
_entity.pdbx_description
1 polymer ?
#
loop_
_entity_poly.entity_id
_entity_poly.type
_entity_poly.pdbx_seq_one_letter_code
_entity_poly.pdbx_strand_id
1 'polypeptide(L)'
;MQTRVNTDSVSVGDAFIYSITLQLDQEYETIQFPDTSAFPPSVELIERKQFRLSEFSDSISYKLQYFDNEDLFIPPLSVTLFAETDSITLQTDPVSLFFKNVVAEGDTTLKPMQPNFTFTRVWWPWVLAAVLLGGFLYWWFKLRKKEEQTEAEQAPEIKPFHNPLVALEDELEKIKRESDLAVTKDFKVFYSDIGDALRTYFEELYGIPALESTSSELLRYL
;
A
#
# COMPACT_ATOMS: atom_id res chain seq x y z
N MET A 1 61.31 -6.83 -14.39
CA MET A 1 59.92 -6.38 -14.15
C MET A 1 59.95 -4.95 -13.64
N GLN A 2 58.98 -4.12 -14.03
CA GLN A 2 58.86 -2.76 -13.53
C GLN A 2 57.41 -2.50 -13.09
N THR A 3 57.25 -1.98 -11.88
CA THR A 3 55.97 -1.45 -11.39
C THR A 3 55.95 0.06 -11.60
N ARG A 4 54.83 0.60 -12.08
CA ARG A 4 54.63 2.05 -12.23
C ARG A 4 53.26 2.46 -11.72
N VAL A 5 53.22 3.61 -11.06
CA VAL A 5 51.98 4.31 -10.73
C VAL A 5 52.02 5.69 -11.34
N ASN A 6 50.84 6.19 -11.74
CA ASN A 6 50.73 7.48 -12.42
C ASN A 6 50.77 8.70 -11.49
N THR A 7 50.69 8.48 -10.18
CA THR A 7 50.64 9.53 -9.14
C THR A 7 51.48 9.10 -7.94
N ASP A 8 51.93 10.06 -7.14
CA ASP A 8 52.66 9.87 -5.88
C ASP A 8 51.79 10.07 -4.63
N SER A 9 50.57 10.57 -4.83
CA SER A 9 49.64 10.94 -3.77
C SER A 9 48.19 10.62 -4.17
N VAL A 10 47.37 10.32 -3.15
CA VAL A 10 45.95 9.95 -3.29
C VAL A 10 45.11 10.62 -2.21
N SER A 11 43.87 10.98 -2.56
CA SER A 11 42.83 11.45 -1.62
C SER A 11 41.67 10.45 -1.59
N VAL A 12 40.80 10.55 -0.57
CA VAL A 12 39.61 9.68 -0.46
C VAL A 12 38.75 9.79 -1.73
N GLY A 13 38.53 8.68 -2.42
CA GLY A 13 37.76 8.59 -3.65
C GLY A 13 38.55 8.84 -4.93
N ASP A 14 39.84 9.16 -4.86
CA ASP A 14 40.68 9.32 -6.05
C ASP A 14 40.91 7.98 -6.75
N ALA A 15 40.95 8.02 -8.09
CA ALA A 15 41.30 6.89 -8.92
C ALA A 15 42.72 7.04 -9.47
N PHE A 16 43.52 5.98 -9.37
CA PHE A 16 44.89 5.92 -9.87
C PHE A 16 45.12 4.66 -10.73
N ILE A 17 46.19 4.69 -11.53
CA ILE A 17 46.56 3.61 -12.43
C ILE A 17 47.82 2.95 -11.90
N TYR A 18 47.72 1.66 -11.59
CA TYR A 18 48.83 0.80 -11.23
C TYR A 18 49.16 -0.13 -12.39
N SER A 19 50.37 -0.06 -12.91
CA SER A 19 50.81 -0.80 -14.10
C SER A 19 52.00 -1.69 -13.79
N ILE A 20 51.92 -2.95 -14.21
CA ILE A 20 53.03 -3.91 -14.16
C ILE A 20 53.51 -4.13 -15.60
N THR A 21 54.80 -3.94 -15.84
CA THR A 21 55.45 -4.26 -17.11
C THR A 21 56.46 -5.39 -16.92
N LEU A 22 56.30 -6.44 -17.70
CA LEU A 22 57.21 -7.58 -17.76
C LEU A 22 58.02 -7.52 -19.05
N GLN A 23 59.33 -7.71 -18.90
CA GLN A 23 60.25 -8.04 -19.97
C GLN A 23 60.83 -9.40 -19.57
N LEU A 24 60.64 -10.38 -20.44
CA LEU A 24 60.98 -11.77 -20.22
C LEU A 24 62.15 -12.13 -21.13
N ASP A 25 63.13 -12.85 -20.58
CA ASP A 25 64.32 -13.27 -21.31
C ASP A 25 64.09 -14.59 -22.09
N GLN A 26 62.96 -15.27 -21.84
CA GLN A 26 62.57 -16.54 -22.43
C GLN A 26 61.06 -16.54 -22.76
N GLU A 27 60.63 -17.43 -23.64
CA GLU A 27 59.21 -17.62 -23.96
C GLU A 27 58.50 -18.34 -22.82
N TYR A 28 57.35 -17.80 -22.39
CA TYR A 28 56.48 -18.41 -21.39
C TYR A 28 55.08 -18.59 -21.97
N GLU A 29 54.45 -19.73 -21.69
CA GLU A 29 53.17 -20.11 -22.28
C GLU A 29 52.01 -19.35 -21.64
N THR A 30 52.06 -19.15 -20.31
CA THR A 30 51.02 -18.45 -19.55
C THR A 30 51.62 -17.58 -18.44
N ILE A 31 51.13 -16.34 -18.35
CA ILE A 31 51.48 -15.37 -17.31
C ILE A 31 50.24 -15.15 -16.43
N GLN A 32 50.35 -15.46 -15.15
CA GLN A 32 49.31 -15.19 -14.16
C GLN A 32 49.63 -13.93 -13.38
N PHE A 33 48.87 -12.87 -13.65
CA PHE A 33 48.93 -11.61 -12.92
C PHE A 33 48.09 -11.63 -11.63
N PRO A 34 48.36 -10.74 -10.66
CA PRO A 34 47.61 -10.65 -9.42
C PRO A 34 46.13 -10.33 -9.68
N ASP A 35 45.25 -11.02 -8.97
CA ASP A 35 43.81 -10.74 -8.99
C ASP A 35 43.44 -9.67 -7.95
N THR A 36 42.18 -9.24 -7.94
CA THR A 36 41.67 -8.19 -7.04
C THR A 36 41.94 -8.47 -5.56
N SER A 37 41.97 -9.74 -5.15
CA SER A 37 42.24 -10.15 -3.77
C SER A 37 43.68 -9.93 -3.31
N ALA A 38 44.61 -9.67 -4.23
CA ALA A 38 46.00 -9.41 -3.91
C ALA A 38 46.23 -7.96 -3.44
N PHE A 39 45.28 -7.06 -3.72
CA PHE A 39 45.36 -5.66 -3.32
C PHE A 39 44.85 -5.43 -1.89
N PRO A 40 45.33 -4.38 -1.20
CA PRO A 40 44.85 -4.06 0.14
C PRO A 40 43.35 -3.66 0.13
N PRO A 41 42.62 -3.87 1.24
CA PRO A 41 41.17 -3.61 1.30
C PRO A 41 40.81 -2.12 1.17
N SER A 42 41.79 -1.23 1.31
CA SER A 42 41.65 0.22 1.13
C SER A 42 41.48 0.64 -0.33
N VAL A 43 41.67 -0.28 -1.29
CA VAL A 43 41.50 -0.02 -2.73
C VAL A 43 40.48 -0.97 -3.37
N GLU A 44 39.72 -0.43 -4.31
CA GLU A 44 38.77 -1.18 -5.12
C GLU A 44 39.19 -1.20 -6.59
N LEU A 45 39.06 -2.35 -7.25
CA LEU A 45 39.34 -2.48 -8.68
C LEU A 45 38.16 -1.96 -9.51
N ILE A 46 38.39 -0.89 -10.26
CA ILE A 46 37.42 -0.38 -11.24
C ILE A 46 37.56 -1.12 -12.57
N GLU A 47 38.79 -1.23 -13.08
CA GLU A 47 39.04 -1.75 -14.42
C GLU A 47 40.40 -2.44 -14.49
N ARG A 48 40.48 -3.55 -15.24
CA ARG A 48 41.71 -4.28 -15.55
C ARG A 48 41.88 -4.35 -17.07
N LYS A 49 43.05 -3.94 -17.57
CA LYS A 49 43.41 -4.02 -19.00
C LYS A 49 44.78 -4.66 -19.14
N GLN A 50 44.87 -5.73 -19.93
CA GLN A 50 46.13 -6.39 -20.27
C GLN A 50 46.49 -6.10 -21.72
N PHE A 51 47.76 -5.79 -21.97
CA PHE A 51 48.33 -5.51 -23.27
C PHE A 51 49.53 -6.45 -23.48
N ARG A 52 49.26 -7.56 -24.19
CA ARG A 52 50.29 -8.48 -24.64
C ARG A 52 50.97 -7.87 -25.88
N LEU A 53 52.19 -7.38 -25.71
CA LEU A 53 52.96 -6.74 -26.79
C LEU A 53 53.70 -7.78 -27.63
N SER A 54 54.23 -8.83 -27.01
CA SER A 54 54.89 -9.96 -27.67
C SER A 54 54.95 -11.19 -26.75
N GLU A 55 55.58 -12.28 -27.19
CA GLU A 55 55.89 -13.46 -26.35
C GLU A 55 56.94 -13.16 -25.26
N PHE A 56 57.67 -12.06 -25.40
CA PHE A 56 58.73 -11.63 -24.48
C PHE A 56 58.32 -10.40 -23.65
N SER A 57 57.17 -9.78 -23.93
CA SER A 57 56.72 -8.59 -23.22
C SER A 57 55.21 -8.57 -23.05
N ASP A 58 54.80 -8.51 -21.78
CA ASP A 58 53.41 -8.37 -21.38
C ASP A 58 53.29 -7.22 -20.38
N SER A 59 52.17 -6.53 -20.42
CA SER A 59 51.89 -5.43 -19.51
C SER A 59 50.44 -5.44 -19.10
N ILE A 60 50.18 -5.09 -17.85
CA ILE A 60 48.82 -5.01 -17.31
C ILE A 60 48.67 -3.68 -16.56
N SER A 61 47.51 -3.04 -16.72
CA SER A 61 47.13 -1.85 -15.97
C SER A 61 45.85 -2.11 -15.18
N TYR A 62 45.88 -1.74 -13.92
CA TYR A 62 44.76 -1.77 -12.99
C TYR A 62 44.37 -0.32 -12.69
N LYS A 63 43.11 0.01 -12.92
CA LYS A 63 42.52 1.27 -12.45
C LYS A 63 41.89 1.00 -11.08
N LEU A 64 42.50 1.57 -10.05
CA LEU A 64 42.13 1.37 -8.65
C LEU A 64 41.53 2.65 -8.08
N GLN A 65 40.55 2.52 -7.20
CA GLN A 65 39.99 3.63 -6.43
C GLN A 65 40.32 3.46 -4.95
N TYR A 66 40.76 4.53 -4.31
CA TYR A 66 41.19 4.52 -2.91
C TYR A 66 40.09 5.07 -1.99
N PHE A 67 39.85 4.43 -0.85
CA PHE A 67 38.73 4.75 0.06
C PHE A 67 39.11 4.94 1.53
N ASP A 68 40.39 4.93 1.86
CA ASP A 68 40.86 5.05 3.23
C ASP A 68 41.34 6.48 3.55
N ASN A 69 41.86 6.74 4.76
CA ASN A 69 42.36 8.06 5.18
C ASN A 69 43.83 8.07 5.66
N GLU A 70 44.60 7.05 5.30
CA GLU A 70 46.02 6.86 5.64
C GLU A 70 46.90 6.61 4.41
N ASP A 71 48.21 6.76 4.53
CA ASP A 71 49.12 6.47 3.42
C ASP A 71 48.88 5.07 2.84
N LEU A 72 48.74 4.97 1.51
CA LEU A 72 48.45 3.72 0.84
C LEU A 72 49.74 2.94 0.62
N PHE A 73 49.85 1.77 1.23
CA PHE A 73 50.93 0.82 0.99
C PHE A 73 50.43 -0.40 0.22
N ILE A 74 50.95 -0.60 -1.00
CA ILE A 74 50.72 -1.80 -1.81
C ILE A 74 51.94 -2.72 -1.64
N PRO A 75 51.78 -3.91 -1.02
CA PRO A 75 52.89 -4.84 -0.84
C PRO A 75 53.35 -5.42 -2.18
N PRO A 76 54.53 -6.05 -2.22
CA PRO A 76 54.96 -6.84 -3.37
C PRO A 76 53.90 -7.90 -3.72
N LEU A 77 53.45 -7.90 -4.98
CA LEU A 77 52.45 -8.82 -5.49
C LEU A 77 53.13 -9.91 -6.31
N SER A 78 52.66 -11.15 -6.12
CA SER A 78 53.18 -12.31 -6.85
C SER A 78 52.66 -12.36 -8.27
N VAL A 79 53.56 -12.47 -9.24
CA VAL A 79 53.28 -12.77 -10.65
C VAL A 79 53.89 -14.13 -10.96
N THR A 80 53.08 -15.11 -11.37
CA THR A 80 53.57 -16.46 -11.67
C THR A 80 53.68 -16.65 -13.18
N LEU A 81 54.85 -17.07 -13.64
CA LEU A 81 55.15 -17.43 -15.02
C LEU A 81 55.15 -18.95 -15.13
N PHE A 82 54.37 -19.50 -16.05
CA PHE A 82 54.33 -20.94 -16.33
C PHE A 82 55.04 -21.22 -17.67
N ALA A 83 56.08 -22.06 -17.61
CA ALA A 83 56.72 -22.68 -18.77
C ALA A 83 56.34 -24.17 -18.85
N GLU A 84 56.65 -24.84 -19.96
CA GLU A 84 56.26 -26.25 -20.18
C GLU A 84 56.74 -27.21 -19.08
N THR A 85 57.84 -26.91 -18.41
CA THR A 85 58.47 -27.79 -17.42
C THR A 85 58.75 -27.15 -16.06
N ASP A 86 58.54 -25.83 -15.91
CA ASP A 86 58.85 -25.10 -14.68
C ASP A 86 57.93 -23.89 -14.47
N SER A 87 57.80 -23.45 -13.22
CA SER A 87 57.05 -22.24 -12.86
C SER A 87 57.92 -21.30 -12.03
N ILE A 88 57.99 -20.03 -12.44
CA ILE A 88 58.78 -19.00 -11.74
C ILE A 88 57.82 -17.96 -11.18
N THR A 89 57.94 -17.68 -9.88
CA THR A 89 57.18 -16.60 -9.22
C THR A 89 58.07 -15.37 -9.06
N LEU A 90 57.64 -14.26 -9.63
CA LEU A 90 58.26 -12.94 -9.48
C LEU A 90 57.43 -12.08 -8.52
N GLN A 91 58.07 -11.13 -7.85
CA GLN A 91 57.43 -10.20 -6.91
C GLN A 91 57.54 -8.77 -7.43
N THR A 92 56.42 -8.05 -7.52
CA THR A 92 56.42 -6.64 -7.96
C THR A 92 57.14 -5.75 -6.96
N ASP A 93 57.64 -4.61 -7.42
CA ASP A 93 58.17 -3.59 -6.50
C ASP A 93 57.03 -3.06 -5.60
N PRO A 94 57.28 -2.86 -4.29
CA PRO A 94 56.31 -2.26 -3.39
C PRO A 94 56.05 -0.81 -3.78
N VAL A 95 54.81 -0.35 -3.60
CA VAL A 95 54.41 1.02 -3.88
C VAL A 95 53.84 1.67 -2.62
N SER A 96 54.25 2.92 -2.37
CA SER A 96 53.71 3.74 -1.29
C SER A 96 53.23 5.06 -1.88
N LEU A 97 51.97 5.42 -1.63
CA LEU A 97 51.37 6.68 -2.06
C LEU A 97 50.98 7.50 -0.82
N PHE A 98 51.29 8.79 -0.83
CA PHE A 98 50.98 9.68 0.30
C PHE A 98 49.51 10.06 0.31
N PHE A 99 48.87 9.99 1.47
CA PHE A 99 47.51 10.47 1.65
C PHE A 99 47.49 12.00 1.70
N LYS A 100 46.76 12.59 0.76
CA LYS A 100 46.54 14.03 0.71
C LYS A 100 45.20 14.37 1.36
N ASN A 101 45.27 15.07 2.48
CA ASN A 101 44.07 15.62 3.09
C ASN A 101 43.55 16.79 2.23
N VAL A 102 42.27 16.71 1.82
CA VAL A 102 41.59 17.75 1.02
C VAL A 102 41.01 18.85 1.91
N VAL A 103 41.11 18.73 3.24
CA VAL A 103 40.74 19.81 4.16
C VAL A 103 41.69 20.98 3.94
N ALA A 104 41.14 22.11 3.47
CA ALA A 104 41.89 23.34 3.30
C ALA A 104 42.60 23.71 4.61
N GLU A 105 43.91 24.01 4.54
CA GLU A 105 44.67 24.52 5.68
C GLU A 105 43.93 25.72 6.29
N GLY A 106 43.35 25.54 7.47
CA GLY A 106 42.57 26.56 8.18
C GLY A 106 41.12 26.18 8.54
N ASP A 107 40.56 25.09 8.01
CA ASP A 107 39.21 24.58 8.39
C ASP A 107 39.29 23.43 9.41
N THR A 108 40.31 23.44 10.28
CA THR A 108 40.45 22.47 11.39
C THR A 108 39.50 22.76 12.55
N THR A 109 38.86 23.92 12.55
CA THR A 109 37.76 24.24 13.46
C THR A 109 36.48 23.62 12.92
N LEU A 110 36.02 22.54 13.56
CA LEU A 110 34.68 22.02 13.37
C LEU A 110 33.69 23.19 13.39
N LYS A 111 32.97 23.41 12.29
CA LYS A 111 31.94 24.45 12.26
C LYS A 111 30.96 24.17 13.40
N PRO A 112 30.59 25.19 14.20
CA PRO A 112 29.62 24.99 15.26
C PRO A 112 28.35 24.39 14.66
N MET A 113 27.77 23.39 15.34
CA MET A 113 26.51 22.79 14.93
C MET A 113 25.51 23.91 14.68
N GLN A 114 24.95 23.94 13.47
CA GLN A 114 23.95 24.94 13.14
C GLN A 114 22.78 24.78 14.12
N PRO A 115 22.25 25.89 14.68
CA PRO A 115 21.09 25.82 15.54
C PRO A 115 19.94 25.18 14.76
N ASN A 116 19.22 24.27 15.41
CA ASN A 116 18.02 23.66 14.83
C ASN A 116 17.07 24.78 14.37
N PHE A 117 16.63 24.72 13.12
CA PHE A 117 15.62 25.65 12.62
C PHE A 117 14.35 25.52 13.46
N THR A 118 14.04 26.54 14.26
CA THR A 118 12.77 26.65 14.95
C THR A 118 11.73 27.09 13.93
N PHE A 119 10.94 26.15 13.43
CA PHE A 119 9.80 26.50 12.58
C PHE A 119 8.83 27.38 13.39
N THR A 120 8.60 28.61 12.93
CA THR A 120 7.59 29.50 13.50
C THR A 120 6.27 28.76 13.57
N ARG A 121 5.61 28.78 14.73
CA ARG A 121 4.36 28.05 14.94
C ARG A 121 3.30 28.54 13.96
N VAL A 122 2.98 27.68 12.99
CA VAL A 122 2.07 27.99 11.90
C VAL A 122 0.63 27.93 12.43
N TRP A 123 -0.03 29.09 12.56
CA TRP A 123 -1.34 29.24 13.19
C TRP A 123 -2.52 29.10 12.22
N TRP A 124 -2.30 29.29 10.92
CA TRP A 124 -3.36 29.23 9.91
C TRP A 124 -4.09 27.87 9.76
N PRO A 125 -3.49 26.69 10.02
CA PRO A 125 -4.21 25.42 9.97
C PRO A 125 -5.32 25.33 11.02
N TRP A 126 -5.14 25.98 12.18
CA TRP A 126 -6.17 26.04 13.22
C TRP A 126 -7.34 26.92 12.80
N VAL A 127 -7.07 28.03 12.10
CA VAL A 127 -8.09 28.89 11.51
C VAL A 127 -8.87 28.12 10.45
N LEU A 128 -8.18 27.39 9.56
CA LEU A 128 -8.84 26.57 8.54
C LEU A 128 -9.71 25.46 9.16
N ALA A 129 -9.21 24.79 10.20
CA ALA A 129 -9.96 23.77 10.93
C ALA A 129 -11.23 24.34 11.59
N ALA A 130 -11.14 25.53 12.18
CA ALA A 130 -12.30 26.21 12.77
C ALA A 130 -13.37 26.57 11.72
N VAL A 131 -12.94 27.03 10.53
CA VAL A 131 -13.86 27.34 9.42
C VAL A 131 -14.55 26.08 8.90
N LEU A 132 -13.81 24.98 8.70
CA LEU A 132 -14.38 23.71 8.27
C LEU A 132 -15.38 23.16 9.29
N LEU A 133 -15.04 23.23 10.58
CA LEU A 133 -15.92 22.78 11.65
C LEU A 133 -17.21 23.63 11.73
N GLY A 134 -17.10 24.95 11.60
CA GLY A 134 -18.26 25.84 11.56
C GLY A 134 -19.18 25.56 10.37
N GLY A 135 -18.61 25.33 9.19
CA GLY A 135 -19.36 24.94 7.98
C GLY A 135 -20.06 23.59 8.14
N PHE A 136 -19.37 22.60 8.72
CA PHE A 136 -19.95 21.28 9.00
C PHE A 136 -21.12 21.35 9.98
N LEU A 137 -20.95 22.08 11.09
CA LEU A 137 -22.03 22.28 12.07
C LEU A 137 -23.23 22.99 11.46
N TYR A 138 -23.01 24.06 10.68
CA TYR A 138 -24.10 24.75 9.99
C TYR A 138 -24.86 23.82 9.03
N TRP A 139 -24.14 23.03 8.24
CA TRP A 139 -24.75 22.04 7.33
C TRP A 139 -25.54 20.98 8.10
N TRP A 140 -24.97 20.43 9.17
CA TRP A 140 -25.62 19.44 10.04
C TRP A 140 -26.92 19.95 10.66
N PHE A 141 -26.92 21.17 11.23
CA PHE A 141 -28.12 21.76 11.80
C PHE A 141 -29.18 22.10 10.74
N LYS A 142 -28.77 22.47 9.52
CA LYS A 142 -29.69 22.72 8.41
C LYS A 142 -30.37 21.44 7.92
N LEU A 143 -29.67 20.31 7.90
CA LEU A 143 -30.26 19.02 7.56
C LEU A 143 -31.30 18.59 8.61
N ARG A 144 -30.97 18.69 9.91
CA ARG A 144 -31.92 18.38 10.98
C ARG A 144 -33.16 19.26 10.98
N LYS A 145 -33.01 20.57 10.71
CA LYS A 145 -34.16 21.47 10.57
C LYS A 145 -35.07 21.12 9.39
N LYS A 146 -34.51 20.56 8.30
CA LYS A 146 -35.31 20.08 7.17
C LYS A 146 -36.09 18.82 7.51
N GLU A 147 -35.51 17.91 8.29
CA GLU A 147 -36.20 16.70 8.77
C GLU A 147 -37.37 17.06 9.70
N GLU A 148 -37.16 17.94 10.69
CA GLU A 148 -38.23 18.39 11.60
C GLU A 148 -39.38 19.10 10.87
N GLN A 149 -39.11 19.84 9.80
CA GLN A 149 -40.16 20.49 8.99
C GLN A 149 -40.89 19.50 8.06
N THR A 150 -40.27 18.39 7.69
CA THR A 150 -40.91 17.37 6.82
C THR A 150 -41.77 16.41 7.63
N GLU A 151 -41.40 16.13 8.89
CA GLU A 151 -42.14 15.22 9.78
C GLU A 151 -43.36 15.88 10.44
N ALA A 152 -43.38 17.21 10.56
CA ALA A 152 -44.52 17.95 11.11
C ALA A 152 -45.77 18.03 10.21
N GLU A 153 -45.70 17.60 8.95
CA GLU A 153 -46.81 17.75 7.98
C GLU A 153 -47.50 16.41 7.62
N GLN A 154 -47.10 15.29 8.23
CA GLN A 154 -47.81 14.02 8.10
C GLN A 154 -48.06 13.42 9.48
N ALA A 155 -49.01 14.01 10.20
CA ALA A 155 -49.69 13.23 11.22
C ALA A 155 -50.29 11.99 10.53
N PRO A 156 -49.95 10.76 10.94
CA PRO A 156 -50.56 9.58 10.36
C PRO A 156 -52.06 9.70 10.62
N GLU A 157 -52.86 9.68 9.55
CA GLU A 157 -54.31 9.60 9.67
C GLU A 157 -54.61 8.29 10.41
N ILE A 158 -54.92 8.40 11.70
CA ILE A 158 -55.26 7.25 12.53
C ILE A 158 -56.56 6.71 11.95
N LYS A 159 -56.49 5.60 11.21
CA LYS A 159 -57.68 4.91 10.76
C LYS A 159 -58.52 4.60 12.01
N PRO A 160 -59.79 5.00 12.07
CA PRO A 160 -60.63 4.72 13.22
C PRO A 160 -60.67 3.21 13.46
N PHE A 161 -60.67 2.80 14.73
CA PHE A 161 -60.73 1.40 15.11
C PHE A 161 -62.01 0.77 14.54
N HIS A 162 -61.86 -0.11 13.56
CA HIS A 162 -62.97 -0.88 12.98
C HIS A 162 -63.18 -2.11 13.85
N ASN A 163 -64.35 -2.22 14.49
CA ASN A 163 -64.73 -3.40 15.22
C ASN A 163 -65.54 -4.33 14.30
N PRO A 164 -65.04 -5.52 13.94
CA PRO A 164 -65.73 -6.43 13.02
C PRO A 164 -67.11 -6.86 13.53
N LEU A 165 -67.34 -6.85 14.86
CA LEU A 165 -68.66 -7.13 15.43
C LEU A 165 -69.70 -6.06 15.07
N VAL A 166 -69.31 -4.78 15.06
CA VAL A 166 -70.22 -3.68 14.72
C VAL A 166 -70.59 -3.75 13.24
N ALA A 167 -69.61 -4.07 12.38
CA ALA A 167 -69.85 -4.28 10.96
C ALA A 167 -70.84 -5.45 10.70
N LEU A 168 -70.68 -6.56 11.42
CA LEU A 168 -71.61 -7.69 11.34
C LEU A 168 -73.03 -7.31 11.80
N GLU A 169 -73.16 -6.58 12.92
CA GLU A 169 -74.47 -6.12 13.41
C GLU A 169 -75.17 -5.23 12.37
N ASP A 170 -74.47 -4.26 11.79
CA ASP A 170 -74.98 -3.37 10.74
C ASP A 170 -75.42 -4.15 9.49
N GLU A 171 -74.63 -5.15 9.06
CA GLU A 171 -74.95 -5.98 7.90
C GLU A 171 -76.17 -6.87 8.15
N LEU A 172 -76.29 -7.48 9.33
CA LEU A 172 -77.46 -8.27 9.71
C LEU A 172 -78.72 -7.41 9.83
N GLU A 173 -78.62 -6.18 10.35
CA GLU A 173 -79.73 -5.24 10.37
C GLU A 173 -80.16 -4.85 8.95
N LYS A 174 -79.20 -4.61 8.05
CA LYS A 174 -79.49 -4.31 6.64
C LYS A 174 -80.23 -5.47 5.98
N ILE A 175 -79.72 -6.70 6.11
CA ILE A 175 -80.37 -7.90 5.57
C ILE A 175 -81.80 -8.00 6.10
N LYS A 176 -82.02 -7.79 7.40
CA LYS A 176 -83.36 -7.81 8.03
C LYS A 176 -84.30 -6.73 7.46
N ARG A 177 -83.80 -5.53 7.17
CA ARG A 177 -84.63 -4.44 6.60
C ARG A 177 -84.98 -4.68 5.13
N GLU A 178 -84.04 -5.24 4.37
CA GLU A 178 -84.19 -5.46 2.92
C GLU A 178 -84.98 -6.73 2.60
N SER A 179 -84.97 -7.72 3.49
CA SER A 179 -85.68 -8.98 3.30
C SER A 179 -87.15 -8.89 3.74
N ASP A 180 -88.04 -8.52 2.82
CA ASP A 180 -89.49 -8.65 3.03
C ASP A 180 -89.96 -10.09 2.77
N LEU A 181 -89.69 -10.97 3.74
CA LEU A 181 -90.00 -12.40 3.68
C LEU A 181 -91.50 -12.69 3.54
N ALA A 182 -92.37 -11.75 3.91
CA ALA A 182 -93.82 -11.90 3.82
C ALA A 182 -94.34 -11.79 2.38
N VAL A 183 -93.68 -11.00 1.54
CA VAL A 183 -94.10 -10.71 0.17
C VAL A 183 -93.37 -11.58 -0.85
N THR A 184 -92.05 -11.75 -0.71
CA THR A 184 -91.20 -12.35 -1.75
C THR A 184 -91.03 -13.86 -1.60
N LYS A 185 -91.20 -14.41 -0.38
CA LYS A 185 -91.00 -15.85 -0.02
C LYS A 185 -89.62 -16.43 -0.37
N ASP A 186 -88.62 -15.60 -0.62
CA ASP A 186 -87.26 -16.01 -0.99
C ASP A 186 -86.40 -16.34 0.24
N PHE A 187 -86.77 -17.40 0.96
CA PHE A 187 -86.06 -17.84 2.17
C PHE A 187 -84.60 -18.25 1.88
N LYS A 188 -84.32 -18.82 0.70
CA LYS A 188 -82.99 -19.30 0.36
C LYS A 188 -81.97 -18.16 0.29
N VAL A 189 -82.35 -17.05 -0.34
CA VAL A 189 -81.47 -15.87 -0.48
C VAL A 189 -81.18 -15.29 0.89
N PHE A 190 -82.23 -15.11 1.70
CA PHE A 190 -82.10 -14.62 3.07
C PHE A 190 -81.11 -15.44 3.94
N TYR A 191 -81.20 -16.76 3.91
CA TYR A 191 -80.25 -17.61 4.66
C TYR A 191 -78.85 -17.64 4.03
N SER A 192 -78.73 -17.42 2.72
CA SER A 192 -77.43 -17.28 2.06
C SER A 192 -76.73 -16.01 2.53
N ASP A 193 -77.43 -14.88 2.52
CA ASP A 193 -76.89 -13.58 2.91
C ASP A 193 -76.45 -13.56 4.37
N ILE A 194 -77.22 -14.18 5.27
CA ILE A 194 -76.82 -14.35 6.68
C ILE A 194 -75.54 -15.21 6.78
N GLY A 195 -75.48 -16.30 6.00
CA GLY A 195 -74.30 -17.16 5.98
C GLY A 195 -73.05 -16.42 5.51
N ASP A 196 -73.19 -15.55 4.50
CA ASP A 196 -72.09 -14.80 3.92
C ASP A 196 -71.63 -13.65 4.82
N ALA A 197 -72.56 -12.98 5.52
CA ALA A 197 -72.24 -12.01 6.57
C ALA A 197 -71.42 -12.65 7.71
N LEU A 198 -71.82 -13.84 8.18
CA LEU A 198 -71.08 -14.58 9.21
C LEU A 198 -69.69 -15.03 8.71
N ARG A 199 -69.58 -15.47 7.46
CA ARG A 199 -68.28 -15.83 6.86
C ARG A 199 -67.36 -14.61 6.80
N THR A 200 -67.86 -13.48 6.33
CA THR A 200 -67.11 -12.21 6.26
C THR A 200 -66.59 -11.80 7.64
N TYR A 201 -67.43 -11.92 8.68
CA TYR A 201 -67.02 -11.66 10.05
C TYR A 201 -65.87 -12.57 10.52
N PHE A 202 -65.96 -13.88 10.25
CA PHE A 202 -64.90 -14.83 10.63
C PHE A 202 -63.60 -14.60 9.85
N GLU A 203 -63.71 -14.20 8.58
CA GLU A 203 -62.56 -13.86 7.74
C GLU A 203 -61.82 -12.64 8.25
N GLU A 204 -62.54 -11.58 8.65
CA GLU A 204 -61.92 -10.39 9.24
C GLU A 204 -61.36 -10.65 10.65
N LEU A 205 -62.05 -11.45 11.47
CA LEU A 205 -61.64 -11.73 12.84
C LEU A 205 -60.43 -12.68 12.94
N TYR A 206 -60.44 -13.76 12.15
CA TYR A 206 -59.43 -14.83 12.22
C TYR A 206 -58.44 -14.83 11.05
N GLY A 207 -58.66 -14.01 10.01
CA GLY A 207 -57.78 -13.93 8.85
C GLY A 207 -57.83 -15.17 7.95
N ILE A 208 -58.93 -15.91 7.94
CA ILE A 208 -59.13 -17.15 7.15
C ILE A 208 -60.02 -16.87 5.93
N PRO A 209 -59.85 -17.55 4.78
CA PRO A 209 -60.67 -17.33 3.59
C PRO A 209 -62.07 -17.98 3.76
N ALA A 210 -62.91 -17.43 4.63
CA ALA A 210 -64.16 -18.04 5.03
C ALA A 210 -65.21 -18.00 3.91
N LEU A 211 -65.22 -16.94 3.09
CA LEU A 211 -66.14 -16.83 1.94
C LEU A 211 -65.87 -17.87 0.85
N GLU A 212 -64.61 -18.25 0.68
CA GLU A 212 -64.17 -19.23 -0.33
C GLU A 212 -64.21 -20.68 0.18
N SER A 213 -64.48 -20.87 1.48
CA SER A 213 -64.46 -22.17 2.13
C SER A 213 -65.85 -22.80 2.22
N THR A 214 -65.93 -24.12 2.05
CA THR A 214 -67.15 -24.87 2.36
C THR A 214 -67.40 -24.87 3.87
N SER A 215 -68.65 -25.08 4.31
CA SER A 215 -68.97 -25.09 5.75
C SER A 215 -68.16 -26.13 6.55
N SER A 216 -67.83 -27.27 5.93
CA SER A 216 -66.99 -28.31 6.55
C SER A 216 -65.52 -27.89 6.68
N GLU A 217 -65.02 -27.08 5.74
CA GLU A 217 -63.66 -26.54 5.77
C GLU A 217 -63.56 -25.39 6.78
N LEU A 218 -64.56 -24.50 6.84
CA LEU A 218 -64.62 -23.41 7.81
C LEU A 218 -64.57 -23.96 9.25
N LEU A 219 -65.34 -25.01 9.55
CA LEU A 219 -65.30 -25.67 10.86
C LEU A 219 -63.95 -26.34 11.20
N ARG A 220 -63.07 -26.56 10.22
CA ARG A 220 -61.72 -27.08 10.46
C ARG A 220 -60.74 -25.96 10.82
N TYR A 221 -61.00 -24.72 10.39
CA TYR A 221 -60.18 -23.55 10.70
C TYR A 221 -60.47 -22.98 12.10
N LEU A 222 -61.69 -23.18 12.62
CA LEU A 222 -62.13 -22.82 13.98
C LEU A 222 -61.74 -23.88 15.01
#